data_AF-A0A348V171-F1
#
_entry.id   AF-A0A348V171-F1
#
_cell.length_a   1.000
_cell.length_b   1.000
_cell.length_c   1.000
_cell.angle_alpha   90.00
_cell.angle_beta   90.00
_cell.angle_gamma   90.00
#
_symmetry.space_group_name_H-M   'P 1'
#
loop_
_entity.id
_entity.type
_entity.pdbx_description
1 polymer ?
#
loop_
_entity_poly.entity_id
_entity_poly.type
_entity_poly.pdbx_seq_one_letter_code
_entity_poly.pdbx_strand_id
1 'polypeptide(L)' 'MAKRSFKLPHTLVLIYLLVILVYGLALVLPSGEFDRAEKTVQGQTRLVTVPGTYHQIEKKWLGPQWLLIAPIRGFQDASL' A
#
# COMPACT_ATOMS: atom_id res chain seq x y z
N MET A 1 -12.75 21.81 -33.51
CA MET A 1 -11.94 21.22 -32.42
C MET A 1 -12.83 21.07 -31.19
N ALA A 2 -13.21 19.84 -30.84
CA ALA A 2 -14.07 19.61 -29.68
C ALA A 2 -13.31 19.96 -28.39
N LYS A 3 -13.73 21.02 -27.71
CA LYS A 3 -13.15 21.44 -26.43
C LYS A 3 -13.54 20.39 -25.40
N ARG A 4 -12.64 19.43 -25.13
CA ARG A 4 -12.85 18.39 -24.12
C ARG A 4 -12.78 19.07 -22.75
N SER A 5 -13.93 19.54 -22.28
CA SER A 5 -14.08 20.06 -20.92
C SER A 5 -13.77 18.91 -19.96
N PHE A 6 -12.62 18.98 -19.29
CA PHE A 6 -12.21 18.00 -18.30
C PHE A 6 -13.06 18.25 -17.05
N LYS A 7 -14.30 17.73 -17.05
CA LYS A 7 -15.10 17.68 -15.84
C LYS A 7 -14.39 16.74 -14.88
N LEU A 8 -14.10 17.22 -13.67
CA LEU A 8 -13.56 16.37 -12.62
C LEU A 8 -14.52 15.18 -12.45
N PRO A 9 -14.04 13.93 -12.55
CA PRO A 9 -14.89 12.78 -12.32
C PRO A 9 -15.32 12.76 -10.86
N HIS A 10 -16.40 12.04 -10.56
CA HIS A 10 -16.88 11.85 -9.19
C HIS A 10 -15.73 11.40 -8.27
N THR A 11 -15.74 11.83 -7.01
CA THR A 11 -14.66 11.57 -6.05
C THR A 11 -14.30 10.08 -5.94
N LEU A 12 -15.31 9.20 -5.91
CA LEU A 12 -15.11 7.75 -5.92
C LEU A 12 -14.33 7.23 -7.15
N VAL A 13 -14.56 7.82 -8.33
CA VAL A 13 -13.83 7.45 -9.55
C VAL A 13 -12.36 7.88 -9.43
N LEU A 14 -12.10 9.06 -8.87
CA LEU A 14 -10.75 9.54 -8.64
C LEU A 14 -9.98 8.65 -7.66
N ILE A 15 -10.61 8.27 -6.55
CA ILE A 15 -10.03 7.35 -5.56
C ILE A 15 -9.74 5.99 -6.22
N TYR A 16 -10.69 5.46 -7.00
CA TYR A 16 -10.49 4.18 -7.66
C TYR A 16 -9.36 4.21 -8.70
N LEU A 17 -9.22 5.31 -9.45
CA LEU A 17 -8.08 5.52 -10.35
C LEU A 17 -6.75 5.54 -9.60
N LEU A 18 -6.69 6.17 -8.42
CA LEU A 18 -5.51 6.15 -7.56
C LEU A 18 -5.17 4.72 -7.10
N VAL A 19 -6.17 3.92 -6.72
CA VAL A 19 -5.99 2.52 -6.34
C VAL A 19 -5.40 1.69 -7.50
N ILE A 20 -5.91 1.87 -8.72
CA ILE A 20 -5.36 1.21 -9.92
C ILE A 20 -3.90 1.61 -10.16
N LEU A 21 -3.58 2.90 -10.03
CA LEU A 21 -2.22 3.40 -10.19
C LEU A 21 -1.26 2.77 -9.16
N VAL A 22 -1.64 2.74 -7.88
CA VAL A 22 -0.83 2.15 -6.82
C VAL A 22 -0.64 0.64 -7.01
N TYR A 23 -1.68 -0.07 -7.45
CA TYR A 23 -1.57 -1.49 -7.81
C TYR A 23 -0.53 -1.71 -8.92
N GLY A 24 -0.56 -0.88 -9.98
CA GLY A 24 0.44 -0.93 -11.05
C GLY A 24 1.87 -0.71 -10.53
N LEU A 25 2.05 0.27 -9.64
CA LEU A 25 3.35 0.53 -9.00
C LEU A 25 3.82 -0.65 -8.14
N ALA A 26 2.92 -1.27 -7.38
CA ALA A 26 3.22 -2.43 -6.54
C ALA A 26 3.69 -3.65 -7.36
N LEU A 27 3.23 -3.78 -8.61
CA LEU A 27 3.72 -4.83 -9.52
C LEU A 27 5.15 -4.57 -10.02
N VAL A 28 5.61 -3.31 -10.05
CA VAL A 28 6.98 -2.97 -10.47
C VAL A 28 7.93 -3.04 -9.28
N LEU A 29 7.51 -2.54 -8.12
CA LEU A 29 8.37 -2.43 -6.93
C LEU A 29 8.73 -3.81 -6.35
N PRO A 30 9.99 -4.09 -6.00
CA PRO A 30 10.38 -5.35 -5.37
C PRO A 30 9.85 -5.44 -3.94
N SER A 31 9.55 -6.66 -3.49
CA SER A 31 9.19 -6.92 -2.10
C SER A 31 10.47 -6.96 -1.25
N GLY A 32 10.44 -6.33 -0.08
CA GLY A 32 11.56 -6.37 0.85
C GLY A 32 11.09 -6.29 2.30
N GLU A 33 11.92 -6.78 3.20
CA GLU A 33 11.66 -6.82 4.63
C GLU A 33 12.91 -6.34 5.40
N PHE A 34 12.70 -5.94 6.64
CA PHE A 34 13.75 -5.62 7.58
C PHE A 34 13.72 -6.60 8.74
N ASP A 35 14.88 -7.00 9.22
CA ASP A 35 14.97 -7.85 10.41
C ASP A 35 14.43 -7.12 11.65
N ARG A 36 13.72 -7.87 12.49
CA ARG A 36 13.21 -7.38 13.78
C ARG A 36 13.96 -8.07 14.90
N ALA A 37 14.46 -7.30 15.85
CA ALA A 37 15.11 -7.79 17.05
C ALA A 37 14.32 -7.35 18.29
N GLU A 38 14.24 -8.22 19.29
CA GLU A 38 13.69 -7.86 20.58
C GLU A 38 14.65 -6.93 21.31
N LYS A 39 14.18 -5.72 21.62
CA LYS A 39 14.93 -4.74 22.40
C LYS A 39 14.10 -4.33 23.61
N THR A 40 14.72 -4.41 24.78
CA THR A 40 14.13 -3.87 26.01
C THR A 40 14.23 -2.35 25.96
N VAL A 41 13.11 -1.68 25.72
CA VAL A 41 13.01 -0.22 25.75
C VAL A 41 12.08 0.12 26.93
N GLN A 42 12.62 0.82 27.93
CA GLN A 42 11.87 1.23 29.13
C GLN A 42 11.22 0.05 29.91
N GLY A 43 11.94 -1.07 30.04
CA GLY A 43 11.46 -2.24 30.80
C GLY A 43 10.42 -3.10 30.08
N GLN A 44 10.08 -2.79 28.83
CA GLN A 44 9.19 -3.61 27.99
C GLN A 44 9.97 -4.17 26.79
N THR A 45 9.81 -5.47 26.54
CA THR A 45 10.33 -6.13 25.34
C THR A 45 9.50 -5.69 24.14
N ARG A 46 10.13 -5.00 23.18
CA ARG A 46 9.49 -4.60 21.92
C ARG A 46 10.28 -5.14 20.75
N LEU A 47 9.57 -5.62 19.72
CA LEU A 47 10.18 -5.94 18.43
C LEU A 47 10.51 -4.63 17.71
N VAL A 48 11.79 -4.34 17.56
CA VAL A 48 12.28 -3.13 16.89
C VAL A 48 12.99 -3.52 15.60
N THR A 49 12.71 -2.79 14.52
CA THR A 49 13.37 -2.97 13.23
C THR A 49 14.85 -2.60 13.34
N VAL A 50 15.75 -3.48 12.89
CA VAL A 50 17.19 -3.24 12.89
C VAL A 50 17.56 -2.36 11.69
N PRO A 51 18.20 -1.19 11.88
CA PRO A 51 18.63 -0.35 10.76
C PRO A 51 19.67 -1.05 9.88
N GLY A 52 19.57 -0.90 8.57
CA GLY A 52 20.54 -1.43 7.60
C GLY A 52 20.36 -2.91 7.22
N THR A 53 19.38 -3.61 7.79
CA THR A 53 19.08 -5.03 7.48
C THR A 53 18.00 -5.20 6.41
N TYR A 54 17.80 -4.20 5.56
CA TYR A 54 16.89 -4.33 4.43
C TYR A 54 17.40 -5.43 3.50
N HIS A 55 16.54 -6.40 3.23
CA HIS A 55 16.81 -7.43 2.24
C HIS A 55 15.59 -7.62 1.35
N GLN A 56 15.85 -7.97 0.08
CA GLN A 56 14.79 -8.33 -0.85
C GLN A 56 14.31 -9.74 -0.53
N ILE A 57 13.00 -9.93 -0.56
CA ILE A 57 12.35 -11.22 -0.36
C ILE A 57 11.69 -11.69 -1.66
N GLU A 58 11.14 -12.89 -1.65
CA GLU A 58 10.36 -13.39 -2.76
C GLU A 58 9.23 -12.41 -3.11
N LYS A 59 9.11 -12.07 -4.40
CA LYS A 59 8.14 -11.08 -4.86
C LYS A 59 6.72 -11.60 -4.66
N LYS A 60 5.96 -10.89 -3.83
CA LYS A 60 4.54 -11.17 -3.63
C LYS A 60 3.71 -10.51 -4.74
N TRP A 61 3.08 -11.33 -5.55
CA TRP A 61 2.18 -10.86 -6.60
C TRP A 61 0.80 -10.55 -6.03
N LEU A 62 0.29 -9.35 -6.33
CA LEU A 62 -1.07 -8.95 -6.02
C LEU A 62 -1.98 -9.46 -7.13
N GLY A 63 -3.03 -10.19 -6.77
CA GLY A 63 -4.06 -10.59 -7.73
C GLY A 63 -5.07 -9.45 -8.02
N PRO A 64 -5.80 -9.53 -9.15
CA PRO A 64 -6.74 -8.49 -9.56
C PRO A 64 -7.91 -8.31 -8.59
N GLN A 65 -8.27 -9.32 -7.80
CA GLN A 65 -9.31 -9.22 -6.78
C GLN A 65 -9.06 -8.11 -5.73
N TRP A 66 -7.79 -7.74 -5.52
CA TRP A 66 -7.41 -6.69 -4.58
C TRP A 66 -7.90 -5.31 -5.02
N LEU A 67 -8.05 -5.06 -6.33
CA LEU A 67 -8.60 -3.81 -6.84
C LEU A 67 -10.06 -3.61 -6.42
N LEU A 68 -10.85 -4.70 -6.40
CA LEU A 68 -12.26 -4.66 -6.02
C LEU A 68 -12.45 -4.48 -4.52
N ILE A 69 -11.58 -5.08 -3.72
CA ILE A 69 -11.70 -5.10 -2.25
C ILE A 69 -11.04 -3.87 -1.60
N ALA A 70 -10.05 -3.26 -2.26
CA ALA A 70 -9.27 -2.14 -1.70
C ALA A 70 -10.11 -0.94 -1.24
N PRO A 71 -11.13 -0.46 -1.99
CA PRO A 71 -11.96 0.65 -1.51
C PRO A 71 -12.72 0.29 -0.23
N ILE A 72 -13.30 -0.91 -0.15
CA ILE A 72 -14.07 -1.37 1.00
C ILE A 72 -13.17 -1.44 2.24
N ARG A 73 -11.99 -2.04 2.11
CA ARG A 73 -11.00 -2.10 3.21
C ARG A 73 -10.52 -0.72 3.63
N GLY A 74 -10.25 0.17 2.66
CA GLY A 74 -9.84 1.55 2.96
C GLY A 74 -10.89 2.29 3.79
N PHE A 75 -12.18 2.09 3.51
CA PHE A 75 -13.25 2.66 4.33
C PHE A 75 -13.35 2.02 5.73
N GLN A 76 -13.10 0.71 5.86
CA GLN A 76 -13.05 0.02 7.16
C GLN A 76 -11.89 0.51 8.02
N ASP A 77 -10.69 0.60 7.44
CA ASP A 77 -9.47 1.05 8.14
C ASP A 77 -9.58 2.51 8.58
N ALA A 78 -10.27 3.35 7.80
CA ALA A 78 -10.52 4.75 8.16
C ALA A 78 -11.60 4.95 9.24
N SER A 79 -12.35 3.90 9.60
CA SER A 79 -13.44 3.97 10.59
C SER A 79 -13.01 3.69 12.03
N LEU A 80 -11.77 3.20 12.23
CA LEU A 80 -11.15 2.89 13.51
C LEU A 80 -10.20 4.00 13.95
#